data_AF-A0A6G7X1L5-F1
#
_entry.id   AF-A0A6G7X1L5-F1
#
_cell.length_a   1.000
_cell.length_b   1.000
_cell.length_c   1.000
_cell.angle_alpha   90.00
_cell.angle_beta   90.00
_cell.angle_gamma   90.00
#
_symmetry.space_group_name_H-M   'P 1'
#
loop_
_entity.id
_entity.type
_entity.pdbx_description
1 polymer ?
#
loop_
_entity_poly.entity_id
_entity_poly.type
_entity_poly.pdbx_seq_one_letter_code
_entity_poly.pdbx_strand_id
1 'polypeptide(L)'
;MKKNILYHLLLSLALFSTSEFAQSQVGINTKDPKATLDIHSLSTTPTTPEGLIVPSLTRQQTISKDAAYDNTLTGAIIYVTDLSGTLTTKTRAINRIGYYAFDGTMWIPFQKEPWNKVGTNQASTENTDDIYSNGTVTINSTSALTSMALTVVSQDAYINGISIGRGKGNVSSNTAVGYNTLNNNTTGTTNNAIGYNALAKNTTGSYNIAVGYSALANNEKGNYNLAIGYRVNENRQDSLTYNVAIGANAGFTAGNYNVAIGTNAIGTTTSGGNTIIGNGAKAAGEMLNLAIGTNASTSGGKNNTAVGYNTTSIGEGSIAIGSTARTQGTNTIAIGYGATNTVSNSIVLGNSSITSIRAAVTSITSLSDLRLKKDIQNNVPGWDFIGKLKPVTYHLDLSAEASIKGIPAESRILESEKAAEKITRSGLIAQDVESATKEIGYDFDGIYIPENEKDTYGLGYTTFVVPLVKTVQEQQVILKQQQLTIHIQQQKMNERDTEIDLLLKRIEALDSK
;
A
#
# COMPACT_ATOMS: atom_id res chain seq x y z
N MET A 1 96.49 5.97 92.81
CA MET A 1 95.16 6.61 92.81
C MET A 1 94.83 7.18 91.41
N LYS A 2 94.68 6.34 90.36
CA LYS A 2 94.37 6.81 88.98
C LYS A 2 93.57 5.79 88.11
N LYS A 3 92.90 4.78 88.69
CA LYS A 3 92.16 3.75 87.93
C LYS A 3 90.62 3.86 87.97
N ASN A 4 90.04 4.74 88.79
CA ASN A 4 88.58 4.79 89.00
C ASN A 4 87.84 5.90 88.20
N ILE A 5 88.55 6.78 87.50
CA ILE A 5 87.92 7.88 86.74
C ILE A 5 87.47 7.42 85.34
N LEU A 6 88.12 6.42 84.74
CA LEU A 6 87.79 5.97 83.38
C LEU A 6 86.51 5.13 83.33
N TYR A 7 86.20 4.36 84.39
CA TYR A 7 84.98 3.53 84.44
C TYR A 7 83.71 4.36 84.66
N HIS A 8 83.78 5.49 85.37
CA HIS A 8 82.62 6.37 85.53
C HIS A 8 82.34 7.23 84.30
N LEU A 9 83.37 7.58 83.52
CA LEU A 9 83.20 8.30 82.25
C LEU A 9 82.60 7.40 81.14
N LEU A 10 82.95 6.11 81.12
CA LEU A 10 82.37 5.13 80.19
C LEU A 10 80.94 4.72 80.57
N LEU A 11 80.61 4.65 81.86
CA LEU A 11 79.25 4.36 82.32
C LEU A 11 78.30 5.55 82.11
N SER A 12 78.80 6.79 82.19
CA SER A 12 78.00 7.99 81.87
C SER A 12 77.78 8.18 80.36
N LEU A 13 78.68 7.69 79.49
CA LEU A 13 78.50 7.76 78.04
C LEU A 13 77.56 6.67 77.50
N ALA A 14 77.44 5.54 78.20
CA ALA A 14 76.52 4.45 77.83
C ALA A 14 75.05 4.72 78.24
N LEU A 15 74.81 5.66 79.15
CA LEU A 15 73.46 6.01 79.64
C LEU A 15 72.78 7.14 78.84
N PHE A 16 73.44 7.72 77.82
CA PHE A 16 72.92 8.84 77.02
C PHE A 16 72.59 8.50 75.57
N SER A 17 72.72 7.25 75.12
CA SER A 17 72.53 6.87 73.70
C SER A 17 71.29 6.03 73.38
N THR A 18 70.41 5.75 74.34
CA THR A 18 69.11 5.13 74.07
C THR A 18 67.96 6.09 74.39
N SER A 19 67.95 7.25 73.72
CA SER A 19 66.69 7.96 73.52
C SER A 19 65.95 7.22 72.39
N GLU A 20 65.16 6.21 72.75
CA GLU A 20 64.15 5.70 71.84
C GLU A 20 63.23 6.86 71.49
N PHE A 21 63.13 7.18 70.19
CA PHE A 21 62.13 8.10 69.69
C PHE A 21 60.75 7.49 69.99
N ALA A 22 60.12 7.90 71.08
CA ALA A 22 58.71 7.63 71.31
C ALA A 22 57.93 8.29 70.17
N GLN A 23 57.42 7.47 69.23
CA GLN A 23 56.56 7.97 68.17
C GLN A 23 55.29 8.54 68.81
N SER A 24 54.84 9.71 68.36
CA SER A 24 53.71 10.45 68.93
C SER A 24 52.35 9.82 68.57
N GLN A 25 52.19 8.53 68.80
CA GLN A 25 50.94 7.82 68.58
C GLN A 25 50.02 8.06 69.77
N VAL A 26 48.78 8.46 69.49
CA VAL A 26 47.74 8.65 70.49
C VAL A 26 46.84 7.41 70.47
N GLY A 27 47.00 6.54 71.46
CA GLY A 27 46.08 5.44 71.72
C GLY A 27 44.95 5.88 72.65
N ILE A 28 43.70 5.73 72.23
CA ILE A 28 42.53 5.87 73.09
C ILE A 28 41.97 4.46 73.33
N ASN A 29 41.99 4.03 74.60
CA ASN A 29 41.58 2.70 75.04
C ASN A 29 42.40 1.52 74.46
N THR A 30 43.60 1.77 73.92
CA THR A 30 44.59 0.75 73.56
C THR A 30 45.96 1.10 74.16
N LYS A 31 46.70 0.09 74.61
CA LYS A 31 48.06 0.25 75.15
C LYS A 31 49.15 0.08 74.10
N ASP A 32 48.78 -0.39 72.90
CA ASP A 32 49.66 -0.64 71.77
C ASP A 32 48.99 -0.05 70.51
N PRO A 33 49.01 1.29 70.34
CA PRO A 33 48.34 1.95 69.22
C PRO A 33 49.02 1.58 67.90
N LYS A 34 48.24 1.08 66.95
CA LYS A 34 48.73 0.63 65.64
C LYS A 34 48.72 1.71 64.56
N ALA A 35 48.24 2.90 64.89
CA ALA A 35 48.20 4.07 64.03
C ALA A 35 48.51 5.35 64.83
N THR A 36 48.80 6.45 64.15
CA THR A 36 49.04 7.76 64.79
C THR A 36 47.89 8.20 65.70
N LEU A 37 46.65 7.83 65.34
CA LEU A 37 45.49 7.88 66.20
C LEU A 37 44.78 6.51 66.11
N ASP A 38 44.75 5.77 67.22
CA ASP A 38 44.11 4.46 67.30
C ASP A 38 43.06 4.48 68.42
N ILE A 39 41.79 4.28 68.05
CA ILE A 39 40.64 4.38 68.97
C ILE A 39 39.97 3.01 69.02
N HIS A 40 40.09 2.35 70.17
CA HIS A 40 39.44 1.07 70.44
C HIS A 40 38.16 1.25 71.29
N SER A 41 37.21 0.33 71.11
CA SER A 41 36.01 0.22 71.95
C SER A 41 36.40 -0.08 73.41
N LEU A 42 35.70 0.54 74.36
CA LEU A 42 35.92 0.40 75.80
C LEU A 42 35.13 -0.77 76.41
N SER A 43 33.96 -1.18 75.86
CA SER A 43 33.17 -2.29 76.43
C SER A 43 32.11 -2.92 75.47
N THR A 44 31.76 -4.19 75.70
CA THR A 44 30.67 -4.93 75.00
C THR A 44 29.26 -4.65 75.56
N THR A 45 29.10 -3.69 76.49
CA THR A 45 27.81 -3.36 77.11
C THR A 45 27.04 -2.26 76.33
N PRO A 46 25.75 -2.46 76.01
CA PRO A 46 25.02 -1.66 75.01
C PRO A 46 24.54 -0.28 75.47
N THR A 47 25.02 0.26 76.59
CA THR A 47 24.45 1.49 77.21
C THR A 47 25.29 2.76 77.01
N THR A 48 26.54 2.64 76.53
CA THR A 48 27.42 3.80 76.31
C THR A 48 27.72 3.93 74.81
N PRO A 49 27.37 5.05 74.14
CA PRO A 49 27.72 5.27 72.75
C PRO A 49 29.23 5.41 72.57
N GLU A 50 29.79 4.71 71.60
CA GLU A 50 31.21 4.80 71.23
C GLU A 50 31.34 5.35 69.80
N GLY A 51 32.32 6.22 69.55
CA GLY A 51 32.56 6.78 68.22
C GLY A 51 33.43 8.03 68.23
N LEU A 52 33.84 8.48 67.04
CA LEU A 52 34.55 9.73 66.84
C LEU A 52 33.56 10.81 66.37
N ILE A 53 33.30 11.81 67.23
CA ILE A 53 32.56 13.01 66.83
C ILE A 53 33.55 14.01 66.23
N VAL A 54 33.46 14.21 64.93
CA VAL A 54 34.26 15.20 64.18
C VAL A 54 33.64 16.59 64.25
N PRO A 55 34.38 17.66 63.91
CA PRO A 55 33.82 19.01 63.86
C PRO A 55 32.56 19.09 63.00
N SER A 56 31.49 19.60 63.60
CA SER A 56 30.21 19.81 62.93
C SER A 56 30.13 21.25 62.42
N LEU A 57 29.89 21.44 61.14
CA LEU A 57 29.84 22.75 60.48
C LEU A 57 28.58 22.86 59.61
N THR A 58 28.00 24.04 59.53
CA THR A 58 27.03 24.34 58.47
C THR A 58 27.77 24.45 57.14
N ARG A 59 27.09 24.21 56.00
CA ARG A 59 27.75 24.40 54.69
C ARG A 59 28.26 25.83 54.52
N GLN A 60 27.52 26.84 54.99
CA GLN A 60 27.97 28.24 55.00
C GLN A 60 29.26 28.44 55.80
N GLN A 61 29.40 27.79 56.96
CA GLN A 61 30.63 27.86 57.76
C GLN A 61 31.82 27.18 57.07
N THR A 62 31.57 26.07 56.36
CA THR A 62 32.60 25.41 55.55
C THR A 62 33.04 26.31 54.39
N ILE A 63 32.09 26.94 53.68
CA ILE A 63 32.36 27.93 52.61
C ILE A 63 33.20 29.10 53.13
N SER A 64 32.83 29.68 54.27
CA SER A 64 33.57 30.80 54.88
C SER A 64 35.01 30.44 55.23
N LYS A 65 35.34 29.14 55.32
CA LYS A 65 36.70 28.62 55.58
C LYS A 65 37.40 28.08 54.33
N ASP A 66 36.83 28.24 53.14
CA ASP A 66 37.38 27.67 51.90
C ASP A 66 38.85 28.02 51.66
N ALA A 67 39.27 29.24 51.97
CA ALA A 67 40.66 29.67 51.83
C ALA A 67 41.61 28.96 52.79
N ALA A 68 41.12 28.52 53.96
CA ALA A 68 41.91 27.83 54.97
C ALA A 68 42.09 26.33 54.67
N TYR A 69 41.21 25.72 53.87
CA TYR A 69 41.32 24.31 53.46
C TYR A 69 42.22 24.15 52.23
N ASP A 70 43.53 24.16 52.42
CA ASP A 70 44.52 23.88 51.36
C ASP A 70 44.96 22.40 51.31
N ASN A 71 45.90 22.07 50.43
CA ASN A 71 46.36 20.70 50.20
C ASN A 71 46.99 20.04 51.45
N THR A 72 47.42 20.81 52.45
CA THR A 72 47.98 20.28 53.70
C THR A 72 46.90 19.67 54.60
N LEU A 73 45.64 20.05 54.40
CA LEU A 73 44.48 19.54 55.14
C LEU A 73 43.75 18.39 54.42
N THR A 74 44.41 17.74 53.46
CA THR A 74 43.89 16.52 52.81
C THR A 74 43.63 15.45 53.86
N GLY A 75 42.43 14.85 53.85
CA GLY A 75 41.96 13.90 54.84
C GLY A 75 41.20 14.51 56.02
N ALA A 76 41.04 15.84 56.07
CA ALA A 76 40.20 16.48 57.10
C ALA A 76 38.75 16.00 56.98
N ILE A 77 38.15 15.59 58.11
CA ILE A 77 36.77 15.08 58.17
C ILE A 77 35.89 16.08 58.92
N ILE A 78 34.73 16.39 58.36
CA ILE A 78 33.69 17.19 59.01
C ILE A 78 32.33 16.50 58.90
N TYR A 79 31.42 16.88 59.78
CA TYR A 79 30.00 16.59 59.64
C TYR A 79 29.26 17.86 59.25
N VAL A 80 28.55 17.85 58.12
CA VAL A 80 27.78 19.01 57.66
C VAL A 80 26.37 18.95 58.24
N THR A 81 25.96 19.99 58.97
CA THR A 81 24.69 20.03 59.73
C THR A 81 23.52 20.67 58.98
N ASP A 82 23.79 21.51 57.98
CA ASP A 82 22.77 22.09 57.08
C ASP A 82 23.39 22.47 55.72
N LEU A 83 22.52 22.84 54.78
CA LEU A 83 22.87 23.18 53.40
C LEU A 83 22.71 24.67 53.09
N SER A 84 22.98 25.56 54.05
CA SER A 84 22.97 27.01 53.83
C SER A 84 24.13 27.48 52.93
N GLY A 85 23.97 28.67 52.35
CA GLY A 85 25.02 29.34 51.56
C GLY A 85 25.11 28.95 50.08
N THR A 86 25.84 29.75 49.31
CA THR A 86 26.08 29.57 47.87
C THR A 86 27.33 28.71 47.65
N LEU A 87 27.19 27.66 46.83
CA LEU A 87 28.27 26.70 46.56
C LEU A 87 29.51 27.34 45.93
N THR A 88 30.67 26.81 46.30
CA THR A 88 31.98 27.15 45.73
C THR A 88 32.62 25.93 45.08
N THR A 89 33.77 26.10 44.43
CA THR A 89 34.54 24.99 43.84
C THR A 89 34.84 23.89 44.86
N LYS A 90 35.18 24.24 46.11
CA LYS A 90 35.53 23.26 47.16
C LYS A 90 34.30 22.61 47.79
N THR A 91 33.17 23.30 47.86
CA THR A 91 31.96 22.83 48.58
C THR A 91 30.87 22.27 47.67
N ARG A 92 31.06 22.28 46.35
CA ARG A 92 30.05 21.86 45.36
C ARG A 92 29.44 20.47 45.58
N ALA A 93 30.15 19.55 46.21
CA ALA A 93 29.65 18.20 46.51
C ALA A 93 28.94 18.08 47.88
N ILE A 94 28.87 19.17 48.67
CA ILE A 94 28.07 19.26 49.90
C ILE A 94 26.62 19.56 49.56
N ASN A 95 25.91 18.53 49.09
CA ASN A 95 24.51 18.59 48.66
C ASN A 95 23.54 17.88 49.61
N ARG A 96 24.03 17.31 50.71
CA ARG A 96 23.23 16.73 51.79
C ARG A 96 23.93 16.86 53.14
N ILE A 97 23.16 16.75 54.22
CA ILE A 97 23.68 16.69 55.59
C ILE A 97 24.40 15.35 55.76
N GLY A 98 25.59 15.34 56.37
CA GLY A 98 26.37 14.12 56.57
C GLY A 98 27.88 14.32 56.65
N TYR A 99 28.62 13.21 56.67
CA TYR A 99 30.09 13.22 56.75
C TYR A 99 30.75 13.51 55.40
N TYR A 100 31.79 14.36 55.44
CA TYR A 100 32.61 14.74 54.29
C TYR A 100 34.10 14.69 54.65
N ALA A 101 34.93 14.22 53.72
CA ALA A 101 36.39 14.29 53.79
C ALA A 101 36.91 15.29 52.75
N PHE A 102 37.91 16.10 53.11
CA PHE A 102 38.57 17.00 52.16
C PHE A 102 39.65 16.24 51.39
N ASP A 103 39.61 16.26 50.06
CA ASP A 103 40.55 15.52 49.21
C ASP A 103 41.80 16.32 48.81
N GLY A 104 41.98 17.52 49.40
CA GLY A 104 43.04 18.48 49.04
C GLY A 104 42.57 19.54 48.06
N THR A 105 41.43 19.32 47.40
CA THR A 105 40.83 20.25 46.43
C THR A 105 39.36 20.57 46.73
N MET A 106 38.60 19.62 47.26
CA MET A 106 37.17 19.74 47.54
C MET A 106 36.69 18.76 48.61
N TRP A 107 35.48 18.98 49.10
CA TRP A 107 34.81 18.11 50.07
C TRP A 107 34.09 16.95 49.37
N ILE A 108 34.44 15.71 49.71
CA ILE A 108 33.86 14.48 49.16
C ILE A 108 32.99 13.81 50.23
N PRO A 109 31.73 13.45 49.93
CA PRO A 109 30.87 12.77 50.90
C PRO A 109 31.36 11.35 51.17
N PHE A 110 31.19 10.89 52.41
CA PHE A 110 31.53 9.50 52.80
C PHE A 110 30.66 8.44 52.11
N GLN A 111 29.46 8.81 51.68
CA GLN A 111 28.56 7.93 50.91
C GLN A 111 28.45 8.46 49.48
N LYS A 112 28.99 7.76 48.49
CA LYS A 112 28.69 8.10 47.08
C LYS A 112 27.29 7.57 46.78
N GLU A 113 26.45 8.28 46.04
CA GLU A 113 25.22 7.68 45.45
C GLU A 113 25.67 6.57 44.48
N PRO A 114 25.45 5.27 44.74
CA PRO A 114 25.88 4.22 43.82
C PRO A 114 24.70 3.75 42.96
N TRP A 115 25.01 3.44 41.71
CA TRP A 115 24.21 2.50 40.93
C TRP A 115 24.35 1.13 41.61
N ASN A 116 23.26 0.58 42.16
CA ASN A 116 23.29 -0.67 42.91
C ASN A 116 22.91 -1.85 42.01
N LYS A 117 23.49 -3.04 42.25
CA LYS A 117 23.07 -4.26 41.55
C LYS A 117 21.64 -4.61 41.96
N VAL A 118 20.77 -4.92 41.01
CA VAL A 118 19.36 -5.30 41.23
C VAL A 118 19.27 -6.42 42.27
N GLY A 119 18.42 -6.22 43.28
CA GLY A 119 18.25 -7.16 44.39
C GLY A 119 19.33 -7.09 45.48
N THR A 120 20.26 -6.14 45.42
CA THR A 120 21.31 -5.95 46.44
C THR A 120 21.44 -4.48 46.88
N ASN A 121 22.15 -4.28 48.00
CA ASN A 121 22.64 -2.97 48.45
C ASN A 121 24.13 -2.78 48.11
N GLN A 122 24.66 -3.51 47.13
CA GLN A 122 26.05 -3.44 46.72
C GLN A 122 26.19 -2.57 45.47
N ALA A 123 27.21 -1.72 45.45
CA ALA A 123 27.52 -0.90 44.29
C ALA A 123 27.91 -1.78 43.09
N SER A 124 27.44 -1.40 41.90
CA SER A 124 27.90 -2.01 40.66
C SER A 124 29.37 -1.69 40.41
N THR A 125 30.12 -2.70 40.00
CA THR A 125 31.55 -2.62 39.71
C THR A 125 31.89 -3.07 38.30
N GLU A 126 30.93 -3.67 37.58
CA GLU A 126 31.12 -4.22 36.23
C GLU A 126 30.04 -3.71 35.27
N ASN A 127 30.40 -3.52 33.99
CA ASN A 127 29.47 -3.08 32.94
C ASN A 127 28.37 -4.11 32.61
N THR A 128 28.43 -5.31 33.20
CA THR A 128 27.47 -6.41 33.05
C THR A 128 26.50 -6.54 34.22
N ASP A 129 26.67 -5.76 35.28
CA ASP A 129 25.74 -5.76 36.40
C ASP A 129 24.37 -5.22 35.94
N ASP A 130 23.30 -5.92 36.31
CA ASP A 130 21.94 -5.37 36.21
C ASP A 130 21.78 -4.32 37.31
N ILE A 131 21.55 -3.05 36.96
CA ILE A 131 21.62 -1.91 37.89
C ILE A 131 20.26 -1.22 38.05
N TYR A 132 19.97 -0.76 39.28
CA TYR A 132 18.85 0.14 39.56
C TYR A 132 19.32 1.42 40.29
N SER A 133 18.56 2.49 40.11
CA SER A 133 18.65 3.73 40.88
C SER A 133 17.25 4.09 41.40
N ASN A 134 17.16 4.56 42.64
CA ASN A 134 15.90 5.02 43.23
C ASN A 134 15.47 6.42 42.71
N GLY A 135 16.25 7.03 41.81
CA GLY A 135 15.96 8.33 41.17
C GLY A 135 15.82 8.24 39.64
N THR A 136 15.53 9.37 39.00
CA THR A 136 15.49 9.49 37.53
C THR A 136 16.87 9.21 36.93
N VAL A 137 16.93 8.26 35.98
CA VAL A 137 18.15 7.94 35.24
C VAL A 137 18.28 8.88 34.05
N THR A 138 19.20 9.85 34.12
CA THR A 138 19.63 10.64 32.96
C THR A 138 20.88 10.01 32.37
N ILE A 139 20.82 9.59 31.11
CA ILE A 139 22.00 9.15 30.37
C ILE A 139 22.50 10.38 29.57
N ASN A 140 23.73 10.83 29.86
CA ASN A 140 24.41 11.95 29.18
C ASN A 140 23.75 13.35 29.30
N SER A 141 23.05 13.62 30.41
CA SER A 141 22.53 14.96 30.74
C SER A 141 22.85 15.33 32.19
N THR A 142 23.36 16.55 32.41
CA THR A 142 23.68 17.10 33.73
C THR A 142 22.48 17.74 34.44
N SER A 143 21.29 17.68 33.84
CA SER A 143 20.09 18.34 34.37
C SER A 143 19.00 17.30 34.69
N ALA A 144 18.50 17.33 35.93
CA ALA A 144 17.35 16.54 36.36
C ALA A 144 16.11 16.91 35.53
N LEU A 145 15.52 15.93 34.82
CA LEU A 145 14.30 16.14 34.06
C LEU A 145 13.08 15.94 34.97
N THR A 146 12.09 16.82 34.86
CA THR A 146 10.86 16.85 35.68
C THR A 146 9.77 15.89 35.18
N SER A 147 10.01 15.15 34.11
CA SER A 147 9.11 14.12 33.59
C SER A 147 9.90 12.91 33.07
N MET A 148 9.30 11.73 33.17
CA MET A 148 9.90 10.46 32.74
C MET A 148 10.14 10.48 31.22
N ALA A 149 11.39 10.69 30.80
CA ALA A 149 11.79 10.59 29.41
C ALA A 149 13.13 9.83 29.32
N LEU A 150 13.14 8.75 28.56
CA LEU A 150 14.38 8.17 28.04
C LEU A 150 14.89 9.10 26.93
N THR A 151 15.90 9.90 27.23
CA THR A 151 16.55 10.76 26.23
C THR A 151 17.78 10.04 25.69
N VAL A 152 17.68 9.47 24.49
CA VAL A 152 18.85 8.98 23.74
C VAL A 152 19.33 10.10 22.81
N VAL A 153 20.52 10.62 23.07
CA VAL A 153 21.11 11.72 22.30
C VAL A 153 22.08 11.13 21.27
N SER A 154 21.98 11.61 20.03
CA SER A 154 22.89 11.27 18.91
C SER A 154 22.84 9.83 18.38
N GLN A 155 22.04 8.94 18.95
CA GLN A 155 21.90 7.53 18.55
C GLN A 155 20.43 7.08 18.64
N ASP A 156 20.10 5.94 18.01
CA ASP A 156 18.79 5.29 18.18
C ASP A 156 18.75 4.48 19.50
N ALA A 157 17.56 4.40 20.11
CA ALA A 157 17.35 3.47 21.22
C ALA A 157 17.18 2.04 20.67
N TYR A 158 17.84 1.05 21.27
CA TYR A 158 17.69 -0.36 20.90
C TYR A 158 17.10 -1.14 22.08
N ILE A 159 15.83 -1.56 21.95
CA ILE A 159 15.05 -2.19 23.02
C ILE A 159 14.60 -3.56 22.55
N ASN A 160 15.17 -4.64 23.10
CA ASN A 160 14.79 -6.02 22.75
C ASN A 160 14.78 -6.30 21.23
N GLY A 161 15.75 -5.76 20.48
CA GLY A 161 15.79 -5.92 19.03
C GLY A 161 15.08 -4.81 18.23
N ILE A 162 14.32 -3.94 18.89
CA ILE A 162 13.56 -2.86 18.27
C ILE A 162 14.43 -1.60 18.28
N SER A 163 14.79 -1.09 17.10
CA SER A 163 15.34 0.25 16.98
C SER A 163 14.21 1.28 17.09
N ILE A 164 14.37 2.31 17.91
CA ILE A 164 13.47 3.45 18.04
C ILE A 164 14.29 4.73 17.82
N GLY A 165 14.14 5.35 16.66
CA GLY A 165 14.91 6.54 16.28
C GLY A 165 14.87 6.80 14.78
N ARG A 166 16.01 7.22 14.22
CA ARG A 166 16.16 7.70 12.83
C ARG A 166 16.72 6.65 11.87
N GLY A 167 17.16 5.50 12.36
CA GLY A 167 17.81 4.46 11.58
C GLY A 167 19.27 4.79 11.21
N LYS A 168 19.88 3.92 10.39
CA LYS A 168 21.24 4.15 9.87
C LYS A 168 21.23 5.27 8.82
N GLY A 169 22.28 6.09 8.78
CA GLY A 169 22.35 7.27 7.91
C GLY A 169 21.80 8.50 8.63
N ASN A 170 22.70 9.36 9.10
CA ASN A 170 22.42 10.49 9.97
C ASN A 170 21.75 11.66 9.21
N VAL A 171 20.50 11.49 8.79
CA VAL A 171 19.72 12.53 8.07
C VAL A 171 18.30 12.66 8.61
N SER A 172 17.77 13.88 8.54
CA SER A 172 16.54 14.37 9.18
C SER A 172 15.29 13.60 8.78
N SER A 173 14.44 13.28 9.76
CA SER A 173 13.02 12.94 9.58
C SER A 173 12.64 11.49 9.26
N ASN A 174 13.52 10.50 9.43
CA ASN A 174 13.11 9.10 9.40
C ASN A 174 12.50 8.67 10.74
N THR A 175 11.49 7.79 10.70
CA THR A 175 10.96 7.04 11.84
C THR A 175 11.30 5.57 11.64
N ALA A 176 12.13 4.99 12.51
CA ALA A 176 12.43 3.57 12.54
C ALA A 176 11.90 2.97 13.84
N VAL A 177 10.95 2.03 13.74
CA VAL A 177 10.38 1.29 14.88
C VAL A 177 10.22 -0.19 14.52
N GLY A 178 11.20 -1.01 14.85
CA GLY A 178 11.14 -2.45 14.61
C GLY A 178 12.50 -3.11 14.52
N TYR A 179 12.50 -4.43 14.35
CA TYR A 179 13.74 -5.18 14.13
C TYR A 179 14.20 -5.04 12.67
N ASN A 180 15.47 -4.68 12.48
CA ASN A 180 16.13 -4.54 11.17
C ASN A 180 15.43 -3.53 10.23
N THR A 181 14.80 -2.49 10.77
CA THR A 181 14.21 -1.39 10.00
C THR A 181 15.27 -0.38 9.57
N LEU A 182 15.27 0.02 8.29
CA LEU A 182 16.21 1.03 7.73
C LEU A 182 17.71 0.74 7.97
N ASN A 183 18.09 -0.52 8.15
CA ASN A 183 19.45 -0.90 8.53
C ASN A 183 20.50 -0.65 7.42
N ASN A 184 20.09 -0.60 6.15
CA ASN A 184 20.98 -0.28 5.03
C ASN A 184 20.86 1.17 4.53
N ASN A 185 20.08 2.02 5.22
CA ASN A 185 19.85 3.39 4.76
C ASN A 185 21.15 4.21 4.85
N THR A 186 21.49 4.88 3.75
CA THR A 186 22.71 5.70 3.62
C THR A 186 22.35 7.18 3.54
N THR A 187 21.55 7.58 2.54
CA THR A 187 21.17 8.98 2.30
C THR A 187 19.67 9.23 2.23
N GLY A 188 18.84 8.18 2.31
CA GLY A 188 17.37 8.31 2.28
C GLY A 188 16.79 9.06 3.49
N THR A 189 15.80 9.92 3.24
CA THR A 189 15.19 10.81 4.25
C THR A 189 13.66 10.75 4.25
N THR A 190 13.04 11.19 5.34
CA THR A 190 11.57 11.26 5.50
C THR A 190 10.85 9.92 5.28
N ASN A 191 11.47 8.81 5.69
CA ASN A 191 10.88 7.47 5.64
C ASN A 191 10.23 7.09 6.97
N ASN A 192 9.03 6.48 6.95
CA ASN A 192 8.40 5.87 8.12
C ASN A 192 8.44 4.35 7.99
N ALA A 193 9.32 3.68 8.75
CA ALA A 193 9.49 2.23 8.75
C ALA A 193 9.09 1.64 10.12
N ILE A 194 7.98 0.91 10.17
CA ILE A 194 7.44 0.33 11.40
C ILE A 194 7.17 -1.17 11.18
N GLY A 195 7.80 -2.04 11.96
CA GLY A 195 7.63 -3.50 11.90
C GLY A 195 8.94 -4.26 11.59
N TYR A 196 8.88 -5.59 11.57
CA TYR A 196 10.05 -6.43 11.26
C TYR A 196 10.46 -6.27 9.79
N ASN A 197 11.75 -5.99 9.51
CA ASN A 197 12.32 -5.83 8.15
C ASN A 197 11.67 -4.74 7.26
N ALA A 198 10.90 -3.80 7.83
CA ALA A 198 10.34 -2.70 7.03
C ALA A 198 11.47 -1.81 6.47
N LEU A 199 11.50 -1.61 5.14
CA LEU A 199 12.55 -0.86 4.42
C LEU A 199 13.99 -1.32 4.73
N ALA A 200 14.21 -2.62 5.02
CA ALA A 200 15.51 -3.13 5.46
C ALA A 200 16.66 -2.85 4.47
N LYS A 201 16.41 -2.94 3.16
CA LYS A 201 17.41 -2.69 2.10
C LYS A 201 17.41 -1.26 1.53
N ASN A 202 16.61 -0.35 2.06
CA ASN A 202 16.61 1.04 1.58
C ASN A 202 18.01 1.64 1.72
N THR A 203 18.55 2.23 0.66
CA THR A 203 19.85 2.91 0.65
C THR A 203 19.65 4.42 0.49
N THR A 204 19.07 4.86 -0.64
CA THR A 204 18.88 6.28 -0.97
C THR A 204 17.41 6.69 -1.09
N GLY A 205 16.47 5.74 -1.03
CA GLY A 205 15.04 6.00 -1.16
C GLY A 205 14.51 6.91 -0.03
N SER A 206 13.62 7.84 -0.37
CA SER A 206 13.07 8.88 0.50
C SER A 206 11.54 8.96 0.39
N TYR A 207 10.89 9.53 1.41
CA TYR A 207 9.44 9.74 1.44
C TYR A 207 8.61 8.44 1.35
N ASN A 208 9.15 7.32 1.85
CA ASN A 208 8.42 6.05 1.88
C ASN A 208 7.73 5.82 3.23
N ILE A 209 6.56 5.19 3.21
CA ILE A 209 5.85 4.71 4.40
C ILE A 209 5.74 3.19 4.28
N ALA A 210 6.35 2.46 5.21
CA ALA A 210 6.36 1.01 5.29
C ALA A 210 5.93 0.57 6.69
N VAL A 211 4.71 0.02 6.81
CA VAL A 211 4.14 -0.41 8.10
C VAL A 211 3.72 -1.87 8.01
N GLY A 212 4.40 -2.74 8.75
CA GLY A 212 4.12 -4.17 8.83
C GLY A 212 5.34 -5.04 8.53
N TYR A 213 5.16 -6.36 8.67
CA TYR A 213 6.22 -7.35 8.46
C TYR A 213 6.70 -7.34 7.00
N SER A 214 7.98 -7.09 6.78
CA SER A 214 8.64 -7.02 5.46
C SER A 214 8.00 -6.04 4.46
N ALA A 215 7.30 -5.00 4.93
CA ALA A 215 6.78 -3.96 4.04
C ALA A 215 7.93 -3.21 3.34
N LEU A 216 7.95 -3.20 2.00
CA LEU A 216 9.02 -2.61 1.18
C LEU A 216 10.43 -3.11 1.54
N ALA A 217 10.58 -4.35 2.04
CA ALA A 217 11.86 -4.86 2.55
C ALA A 217 13.02 -4.79 1.53
N ASN A 218 12.72 -4.94 0.23
CA ASN A 218 13.68 -4.90 -0.87
C ASN A 218 13.69 -3.55 -1.64
N ASN A 219 13.04 -2.49 -1.16
CA ASN A 219 13.14 -1.19 -1.81
C ASN A 219 14.53 -0.58 -1.56
N GLU A 220 15.38 -0.47 -2.58
CA GLU A 220 16.73 0.12 -2.42
C GLU A 220 16.76 1.64 -2.64
N LYS A 221 16.09 2.13 -3.68
CA LYS A 221 16.21 3.53 -4.16
C LYS A 221 14.89 4.24 -4.41
N GLY A 222 13.77 3.52 -4.36
CA GLY A 222 12.45 4.03 -4.71
C GLY A 222 11.97 5.10 -3.72
N ASN A 223 11.22 6.08 -4.22
CA ASN A 223 10.72 7.20 -3.43
C ASN A 223 9.18 7.25 -3.42
N TYR A 224 8.59 7.93 -2.44
CA TYR A 224 7.14 8.21 -2.42
C TYR A 224 6.25 6.96 -2.48
N ASN A 225 6.69 5.83 -1.88
CA ASN A 225 5.87 4.63 -1.82
C ASN A 225 5.16 4.48 -0.47
N LEU A 226 3.92 4.01 -0.49
CA LEU A 226 3.14 3.61 0.68
C LEU A 226 2.94 2.09 0.66
N ALA A 227 3.34 1.40 1.72
CA ALA A 227 3.19 -0.03 1.89
C ALA A 227 2.71 -0.36 3.31
N ILE A 228 1.50 -0.91 3.44
CA ILE A 228 0.93 -1.28 4.74
C ILE A 228 0.42 -2.72 4.72
N GLY A 229 0.97 -3.59 5.56
CA GLY A 229 0.53 -4.97 5.72
C GLY A 229 1.68 -5.99 5.82
N TYR A 230 1.35 -7.26 5.60
CA TYR A 230 2.29 -8.38 5.63
C TYR A 230 2.89 -8.63 4.25
N ARG A 231 4.22 -8.58 4.13
CA ARG A 231 5.01 -8.84 2.90
C ARG A 231 4.62 -7.99 1.69
N VAL A 232 4.22 -6.74 1.94
CA VAL A 232 3.83 -5.80 0.88
C VAL A 232 5.05 -5.38 0.07
N ASN A 233 5.00 -5.58 -1.26
CA ASN A 233 6.14 -5.34 -2.15
C ASN A 233 7.46 -6.03 -1.71
N GLU A 234 7.39 -7.16 -0.98
CA GLU A 234 8.60 -7.81 -0.46
C GLU A 234 9.48 -8.34 -1.60
N ASN A 235 8.93 -8.95 -2.65
CA ASN A 235 9.71 -9.67 -3.67
C ASN A 235 9.94 -8.88 -4.98
N ARG A 236 9.87 -7.54 -4.96
CA ARG A 236 9.63 -6.75 -6.18
C ARG A 236 10.62 -5.59 -6.35
N GLN A 237 10.89 -5.28 -7.63
CA GLN A 237 12.14 -4.71 -8.15
C GLN A 237 12.55 -3.34 -7.61
N ASP A 238 13.83 -3.02 -7.78
CA ASP A 238 14.48 -1.78 -7.36
C ASP A 238 13.82 -0.52 -7.96
N SER A 239 13.70 0.54 -7.16
CA SER A 239 13.42 1.92 -7.60
C SER A 239 11.98 2.28 -8.01
N LEU A 240 10.99 1.44 -7.71
CA LEU A 240 9.59 1.80 -7.90
C LEU A 240 9.26 3.09 -7.13
N THR A 241 8.53 4.01 -7.75
CA THR A 241 8.23 5.33 -7.17
C THR A 241 6.74 5.67 -7.31
N TYR A 242 6.18 6.39 -6.33
CA TYR A 242 4.77 6.81 -6.32
C TYR A 242 3.77 5.65 -6.29
N ASN A 243 4.07 4.55 -5.60
CA ASN A 243 3.15 3.41 -5.52
C ASN A 243 2.47 3.31 -4.15
N VAL A 244 1.21 2.89 -4.15
CA VAL A 244 0.42 2.60 -2.94
C VAL A 244 0.05 1.13 -2.92
N ALA A 245 0.49 0.40 -1.89
CA ALA A 245 0.15 -1.00 -1.70
C ALA A 245 -0.34 -1.25 -0.26
N ILE A 246 -1.52 -1.83 -0.08
CA ILE A 246 -2.13 -2.08 1.22
C ILE A 246 -2.76 -3.46 1.24
N GLY A 247 -2.44 -4.28 2.24
CA GLY A 247 -2.97 -5.64 2.41
C GLY A 247 -1.89 -6.72 2.33
N ALA A 248 -2.20 -7.94 2.76
CA ALA A 248 -1.21 -9.03 2.77
C ALA A 248 -0.81 -9.43 1.34
N ASN A 249 0.49 -9.48 1.08
CA ASN A 249 1.12 -9.76 -0.22
C ASN A 249 0.70 -8.83 -1.38
N ALA A 250 0.12 -7.66 -1.09
CA ALA A 250 -0.18 -6.67 -2.12
C ALA A 250 1.11 -6.12 -2.75
N GLY A 251 1.08 -5.78 -4.04
CA GLY A 251 2.24 -5.14 -4.67
C GLY A 251 2.32 -5.20 -6.19
N PHE A 252 3.43 -4.72 -6.74
CA PHE A 252 3.64 -4.54 -8.18
C PHE A 252 5.02 -5.02 -8.64
N THR A 253 5.11 -5.72 -9.77
CA THR A 253 6.41 -6.17 -10.31
C THR A 253 7.25 -5.04 -10.90
N ALA A 254 6.61 -4.02 -11.48
CA ALA A 254 7.25 -2.87 -12.10
C ALA A 254 6.31 -1.66 -12.16
N GLY A 255 6.83 -0.52 -12.61
CA GLY A 255 6.06 0.68 -12.89
C GLY A 255 5.89 1.63 -11.69
N ASN A 256 5.57 2.88 -12.02
CA ASN A 256 5.30 3.96 -11.06
C ASN A 256 3.81 4.29 -11.04
N TYR A 257 3.35 5.04 -10.04
CA TYR A 257 1.96 5.53 -9.98
C TYR A 257 0.91 4.41 -9.91
N ASN A 258 1.23 3.27 -9.30
CA ASN A 258 0.29 2.17 -9.14
C ASN A 258 -0.40 2.18 -7.77
N VAL A 259 -1.63 1.67 -7.72
CA VAL A 259 -2.42 1.46 -6.50
C VAL A 259 -2.86 -0.01 -6.41
N ALA A 260 -2.61 -0.66 -5.27
CA ALA A 260 -2.94 -2.05 -4.97
C ALA A 260 -3.49 -2.14 -3.55
N ILE A 261 -4.79 -2.38 -3.40
CA ILE A 261 -5.45 -2.42 -2.09
C ILE A 261 -6.25 -3.72 -1.99
N GLY A 262 -5.85 -4.59 -1.07
CA GLY A 262 -6.48 -5.89 -0.84
C GLY A 262 -5.45 -6.99 -0.63
N THR A 263 -5.89 -8.08 0.02
CA THR A 263 -5.04 -9.26 0.14
C THR A 263 -4.80 -9.87 -1.23
N ASN A 264 -3.54 -10.11 -1.59
CA ASN A 264 -3.11 -10.58 -2.91
C ASN A 264 -3.56 -9.67 -4.08
N ALA A 265 -3.75 -8.37 -3.84
CA ALA A 265 -3.92 -7.39 -4.92
C ALA A 265 -2.57 -7.18 -5.63
N ILE A 266 -2.42 -7.71 -6.85
CA ILE A 266 -1.12 -7.83 -7.52
C ILE A 266 -1.12 -7.19 -8.90
N GLY A 267 -0.20 -6.24 -9.12
CA GLY A 267 0.22 -5.80 -10.44
C GLY A 267 1.38 -6.66 -10.95
N THR A 268 1.20 -7.35 -12.07
CA THR A 268 2.29 -8.03 -12.78
C THR A 268 2.67 -7.31 -14.07
N THR A 269 2.44 -6.00 -14.10
CA THR A 269 2.61 -5.18 -15.30
C THR A 269 4.06 -4.82 -15.55
N THR A 270 4.38 -4.48 -16.81
CA THR A 270 5.69 -3.96 -17.22
C THR A 270 5.80 -2.44 -17.04
N SER A 271 4.69 -1.73 -16.81
CA SER A 271 4.62 -0.28 -16.68
C SER A 271 3.62 0.18 -15.60
N GLY A 272 3.50 1.50 -15.44
CA GLY A 272 2.83 2.18 -14.33
C GLY A 272 1.34 2.53 -14.51
N GLY A 273 0.79 3.27 -13.54
CA GLY A 273 -0.55 3.85 -13.62
C GLY A 273 -1.71 2.88 -13.39
N ASN A 274 -1.47 1.70 -12.84
CA ASN A 274 -2.51 0.69 -12.64
C ASN A 274 -3.23 0.89 -11.31
N THR A 275 -4.53 0.60 -11.25
CA THR A 275 -5.34 0.63 -10.02
C THR A 275 -5.98 -0.73 -9.80
N ILE A 276 -5.68 -1.35 -8.66
CA ILE A 276 -6.01 -2.74 -8.33
C ILE A 276 -6.62 -2.74 -6.94
N ILE A 277 -7.91 -3.03 -6.81
CA ILE A 277 -8.62 -2.97 -5.53
C ILE A 277 -9.48 -4.21 -5.37
N GLY A 278 -9.18 -5.06 -4.39
CA GLY A 278 -9.95 -6.26 -4.09
C GLY A 278 -9.09 -7.44 -3.65
N ASN A 279 -9.71 -8.40 -2.98
CA ASN A 279 -9.04 -9.66 -2.64
C ASN A 279 -8.74 -10.45 -3.93
N GLY A 280 -7.48 -10.78 -4.18
CA GLY A 280 -7.06 -11.50 -5.39
C GLY A 280 -7.21 -10.70 -6.69
N ALA A 281 -7.49 -9.40 -6.63
CA ALA A 281 -7.55 -8.55 -7.82
C ALA A 281 -6.18 -8.47 -8.50
N LYS A 282 -6.15 -8.45 -9.84
CA LYS A 282 -4.93 -8.51 -10.62
C LYS A 282 -4.95 -7.54 -11.80
N ALA A 283 -3.86 -6.81 -12.00
CA ALA A 283 -3.59 -6.18 -13.28
C ALA A 283 -2.35 -6.80 -13.92
N ALA A 284 -2.54 -7.44 -15.07
CA ALA A 284 -1.48 -7.86 -15.98
C ALA A 284 -1.55 -7.05 -17.28
N GLY A 285 -0.45 -7.04 -18.04
CA GLY A 285 -0.31 -6.24 -19.26
C GLY A 285 0.63 -5.05 -19.08
N GLU A 286 0.33 -3.94 -19.74
CA GLU A 286 1.21 -2.77 -19.80
C GLU A 286 0.89 -1.73 -18.72
N MET A 287 0.08 -0.71 -19.03
CA MET A 287 -0.17 0.45 -18.16
C MET A 287 -1.64 0.82 -18.09
N LEU A 288 -1.99 1.64 -17.10
CA LEU A 288 -3.31 2.28 -17.00
C LEU A 288 -4.47 1.27 -16.92
N ASN A 289 -4.23 0.09 -16.36
CA ASN A 289 -5.27 -0.89 -16.15
C ASN A 289 -5.98 -0.70 -14.80
N LEU A 290 -7.29 -0.88 -14.80
CA LEU A 290 -8.17 -0.75 -13.64
C LEU A 290 -8.83 -2.11 -13.35
N ALA A 291 -8.52 -2.70 -12.20
CA ALA A 291 -9.13 -3.95 -11.71
C ALA A 291 -9.75 -3.71 -10.33
N ILE A 292 -11.09 -3.66 -10.22
CA ILE A 292 -11.80 -3.42 -8.96
C ILE A 292 -12.80 -4.55 -8.70
N GLY A 293 -12.66 -5.21 -7.54
CA GLY A 293 -13.50 -6.30 -7.07
C GLY A 293 -12.70 -7.56 -6.74
N THR A 294 -13.29 -8.48 -5.97
CA THR A 294 -12.65 -9.76 -5.65
C THR A 294 -12.40 -10.55 -6.92
N ASN A 295 -11.14 -10.94 -7.14
CA ASN A 295 -10.63 -11.59 -8.35
C ASN A 295 -10.90 -10.85 -9.66
N ALA A 296 -11.11 -9.52 -9.63
CA ALA A 296 -11.15 -8.73 -10.85
C ALA A 296 -9.78 -8.78 -11.54
N SER A 297 -9.75 -9.03 -12.85
CA SER A 297 -8.50 -9.20 -13.59
C SER A 297 -8.47 -8.40 -14.89
N THR A 298 -7.37 -7.71 -15.15
CA THR A 298 -7.04 -7.19 -16.50
C THR A 298 -5.84 -7.91 -17.09
N SER A 299 -5.80 -8.10 -18.41
CA SER A 299 -4.65 -8.64 -19.14
C SER A 299 -4.64 -8.21 -20.61
N GLY A 300 -3.56 -8.51 -21.34
CA GLY A 300 -3.54 -8.38 -22.80
C GLY A 300 -3.20 -7.01 -23.40
N GLY A 301 -2.91 -5.99 -22.58
CA GLY A 301 -2.57 -4.65 -23.09
C GLY A 301 -2.65 -3.54 -22.04
N LYS A 302 -2.98 -2.33 -22.48
CA LYS A 302 -3.15 -1.10 -21.68
C LYS A 302 -4.60 -0.61 -21.67
N ASN A 303 -4.92 0.30 -20.74
CA ASN A 303 -6.22 0.98 -20.65
C ASN A 303 -7.43 0.04 -20.46
N ASN A 304 -7.23 -1.14 -19.88
CA ASN A 304 -8.34 -2.05 -19.60
C ASN A 304 -9.04 -1.68 -18.29
N THR A 305 -10.36 -1.83 -18.26
CA THR A 305 -11.18 -1.68 -17.06
C THR A 305 -11.92 -2.98 -16.77
N ALA A 306 -11.79 -3.51 -15.56
CA ALA A 306 -12.49 -4.68 -15.06
C ALA A 306 -13.08 -4.35 -13.68
N VAL A 307 -14.40 -4.22 -13.57
CA VAL A 307 -15.10 -3.86 -12.33
C VAL A 307 -16.19 -4.88 -11.97
N GLY A 308 -16.07 -5.56 -10.82
CA GLY A 308 -17.00 -6.59 -10.35
C GLY A 308 -16.32 -7.82 -9.71
N TYR A 309 -17.13 -8.74 -9.19
CA TYR A 309 -16.66 -10.06 -8.70
C TYR A 309 -16.30 -10.97 -9.87
N ASN A 310 -15.11 -11.59 -9.86
CA ASN A 310 -14.64 -12.50 -10.93
C ASN A 310 -14.75 -11.89 -12.35
N THR A 311 -14.64 -10.57 -12.49
CA THR A 311 -14.70 -9.89 -13.79
C THR A 311 -13.35 -9.97 -14.49
N THR A 312 -13.33 -10.06 -15.82
CA THR A 312 -12.08 -10.13 -16.59
C THR A 312 -12.12 -9.21 -17.80
N SER A 313 -11.15 -8.31 -17.93
CA SER A 313 -10.94 -7.54 -19.17
C SER A 313 -9.64 -7.91 -19.86
N ILE A 314 -9.73 -8.50 -21.06
CA ILE A 314 -8.57 -8.95 -21.84
C ILE A 314 -8.47 -8.14 -23.14
N GLY A 315 -7.30 -7.54 -23.38
CA GLY A 315 -6.94 -6.88 -24.64
C GLY A 315 -6.42 -5.46 -24.41
N GLU A 316 -6.79 -4.50 -25.27
CA GLU A 316 -6.39 -3.10 -25.16
C GLU A 316 -7.62 -2.18 -25.23
N GLY A 317 -7.72 -1.24 -24.29
CA GLY A 317 -8.85 -0.29 -24.25
C GLY A 317 -10.20 -0.95 -23.95
N SER A 318 -10.21 -2.12 -23.32
CA SER A 318 -11.43 -2.93 -23.14
C SER A 318 -12.06 -2.73 -21.76
N ILE A 319 -13.39 -2.71 -21.69
CA ILE A 319 -14.19 -2.41 -20.50
C ILE A 319 -15.12 -3.58 -20.17
N ALA A 320 -14.88 -4.26 -19.05
CA ALA A 320 -15.75 -5.29 -18.47
C ALA A 320 -16.33 -4.80 -17.13
N ILE A 321 -17.65 -4.63 -17.03
CA ILE A 321 -18.32 -4.16 -15.81
C ILE A 321 -19.47 -5.10 -15.45
N GLY A 322 -19.46 -5.62 -14.24
CA GLY A 322 -20.44 -6.58 -13.74
C GLY A 322 -19.77 -7.81 -13.13
N SER A 323 -20.48 -8.51 -12.24
CA SER A 323 -20.00 -9.81 -11.75
C SER A 323 -19.91 -10.79 -12.93
N THR A 324 -18.78 -11.49 -13.02
CA THR A 324 -18.43 -12.44 -14.10
C THR A 324 -18.48 -11.86 -15.51
N ALA A 325 -18.47 -10.52 -15.67
CA ALA A 325 -18.37 -9.89 -16.98
C ALA A 325 -17.00 -10.16 -17.61
N ARG A 326 -16.96 -10.31 -18.93
CA ARG A 326 -15.76 -10.67 -19.68
C ARG A 326 -15.63 -9.89 -20.98
N THR A 327 -14.44 -9.34 -21.22
CA THR A 327 -14.03 -8.87 -22.55
C THR A 327 -12.80 -9.60 -23.05
N GLN A 328 -12.70 -9.76 -24.38
CA GLN A 328 -11.53 -10.28 -25.07
C GLN A 328 -11.42 -9.59 -26.44
N GLY A 329 -10.35 -8.82 -26.67
CA GLY A 329 -10.13 -8.09 -27.92
C GLY A 329 -9.78 -6.62 -27.68
N THR A 330 -9.67 -5.84 -28.75
CA THR A 330 -9.32 -4.41 -28.67
C THR A 330 -10.57 -3.55 -28.73
N ASN A 331 -10.65 -2.52 -27.89
CA ASN A 331 -11.76 -1.56 -27.85
C ASN A 331 -13.12 -2.26 -27.71
N THR A 332 -13.22 -3.17 -26.74
CA THR A 332 -14.43 -3.96 -26.49
C THR A 332 -15.12 -3.54 -25.21
N ILE A 333 -16.45 -3.51 -25.20
CA ILE A 333 -17.23 -3.16 -24.01
C ILE A 333 -18.20 -4.31 -23.68
N ALA A 334 -18.21 -4.77 -22.44
CA ALA A 334 -19.17 -5.71 -21.89
C ALA A 334 -19.69 -5.18 -20.53
N ILE A 335 -20.99 -4.88 -20.46
CA ILE A 335 -21.61 -4.33 -19.24
C ILE A 335 -22.80 -5.19 -18.83
N GLY A 336 -22.75 -5.77 -17.63
CA GLY A 336 -23.83 -6.55 -17.01
C GLY A 336 -23.33 -7.85 -16.37
N TYR A 337 -24.16 -8.48 -15.55
CA TYR A 337 -23.87 -9.78 -14.93
C TYR A 337 -23.68 -10.87 -16.01
N GLY A 338 -22.49 -11.47 -16.07
CA GLY A 338 -22.14 -12.47 -17.08
C GLY A 338 -22.07 -11.95 -18.53
N ALA A 339 -22.03 -10.64 -18.75
CA ALA A 339 -21.90 -10.07 -20.10
C ALA A 339 -20.54 -10.46 -20.70
N THR A 340 -20.53 -11.05 -21.90
CA THR A 340 -19.29 -11.47 -22.57
C THR A 340 -19.17 -10.86 -23.95
N ASN A 341 -18.06 -10.16 -24.22
CA ASN A 341 -17.74 -9.60 -25.51
C ASN A 341 -16.35 -10.05 -25.99
N THR A 342 -16.28 -10.81 -27.09
CA THR A 342 -15.04 -11.31 -27.68
C THR A 342 -14.67 -10.62 -29.00
N VAL A 343 -15.48 -9.67 -29.46
CA VAL A 343 -15.38 -9.05 -30.78
C VAL A 343 -14.80 -7.64 -30.63
N SER A 344 -13.66 -7.38 -31.27
CA SER A 344 -13.02 -6.05 -31.29
C SER A 344 -13.98 -4.96 -31.81
N ASN A 345 -13.85 -3.74 -31.27
CA ASN A 345 -14.68 -2.58 -31.66
C ASN A 345 -16.20 -2.76 -31.50
N SER A 346 -16.63 -3.55 -30.51
CA SER A 346 -18.05 -3.81 -30.29
C SER A 346 -18.49 -3.59 -28.84
N ILE A 347 -19.80 -3.55 -28.62
CA ILE A 347 -20.43 -3.34 -27.31
C ILE A 347 -21.46 -4.46 -27.07
N VAL A 348 -21.39 -5.11 -25.92
CA VAL A 348 -22.39 -6.05 -25.39
C VAL A 348 -23.00 -5.48 -24.11
N LEU A 349 -24.32 -5.35 -24.09
CA LEU A 349 -25.09 -4.86 -22.94
C LEU A 349 -25.93 -6.02 -22.36
N GLY A 350 -25.43 -6.58 -21.27
CA GLY A 350 -26.00 -7.70 -20.53
C GLY A 350 -25.68 -9.07 -21.13
N ASN A 351 -26.54 -10.06 -20.85
CA ASN A 351 -26.34 -11.46 -21.23
C ASN A 351 -27.54 -12.00 -22.02
N SER A 352 -27.51 -13.29 -22.37
CA SER A 352 -28.55 -13.97 -23.15
C SER A 352 -29.96 -13.94 -22.53
N SER A 353 -30.06 -13.70 -21.22
CA SER A 353 -31.32 -13.61 -20.47
C SER A 353 -31.93 -12.21 -20.43
N ILE A 354 -31.26 -11.20 -20.98
CA ILE A 354 -31.84 -9.85 -21.11
C ILE A 354 -33.02 -9.88 -22.08
N THR A 355 -34.16 -9.34 -21.65
CA THR A 355 -35.40 -9.28 -22.45
C THR A 355 -35.73 -7.89 -22.97
N SER A 356 -35.21 -6.83 -22.34
CA SER A 356 -35.41 -5.45 -22.79
C SER A 356 -34.30 -4.54 -22.30
N ILE A 357 -33.84 -3.61 -23.15
CA ILE A 357 -33.05 -2.44 -22.75
C ILE A 357 -34.04 -1.29 -22.58
N ARG A 358 -34.18 -0.79 -21.34
CA ARG A 358 -35.11 0.31 -21.03
C ARG A 358 -34.35 1.63 -20.95
N ALA A 359 -34.68 2.56 -21.82
CA ALA A 359 -34.10 3.90 -21.87
C ALA A 359 -35.21 4.94 -22.12
N ALA A 360 -35.04 6.16 -21.60
CA ALA A 360 -35.97 7.27 -21.86
C ALA A 360 -35.94 7.72 -23.33
N VAL A 361 -34.80 7.51 -24.00
CA VAL A 361 -34.61 7.73 -25.44
C VAL A 361 -34.69 6.38 -26.15
N THR A 362 -35.41 6.32 -27.26
CA THR A 362 -35.73 5.07 -27.95
C THR A 362 -34.83 4.76 -29.16
N SER A 363 -33.92 5.66 -29.54
CA SER A 363 -33.10 5.52 -30.76
C SER A 363 -31.59 5.61 -30.50
N ILE A 364 -30.84 4.80 -31.25
CA ILE A 364 -29.39 4.96 -31.43
C ILE A 364 -29.18 5.82 -32.68
N THR A 365 -28.48 6.94 -32.53
CA THR A 365 -28.25 7.90 -33.62
C THR A 365 -26.93 7.59 -34.34
N SER A 366 -26.98 7.47 -35.66
CA SER A 366 -25.80 7.43 -36.53
C SER A 366 -25.53 8.80 -37.17
N LEU A 367 -24.26 9.10 -37.48
CA LEU A 367 -23.91 10.29 -38.25
C LEU A 367 -24.41 10.14 -39.69
N SER A 368 -25.22 11.09 -40.16
CA SER A 368 -25.77 11.05 -41.53
C SER A 368 -25.90 12.45 -42.19
N ASP A 369 -25.14 13.43 -41.70
CA ASP A 369 -25.10 14.78 -42.28
C ASP A 369 -24.50 14.75 -43.70
N LEU A 370 -25.10 15.48 -44.66
CA LEU A 370 -24.63 15.56 -46.04
C LEU A 370 -23.16 16.00 -46.13
N ARG A 371 -22.72 16.89 -45.24
CA ARG A 371 -21.34 17.41 -45.20
C ARG A 371 -20.30 16.33 -44.87
N LEU A 372 -20.76 15.19 -44.34
CA LEU A 372 -19.93 14.05 -43.96
C LEU A 372 -19.98 12.92 -45.00
N LYS A 373 -20.73 13.07 -46.10
CA LYS A 373 -20.89 12.06 -47.15
C LYS A 373 -20.15 12.46 -48.44
N LYS A 374 -19.58 11.47 -49.13
CA LYS A 374 -18.94 11.60 -50.46
C LYS A 374 -19.43 10.48 -51.36
N ASP A 375 -19.28 10.64 -52.67
CA ASP A 375 -19.57 9.62 -53.69
C ASP A 375 -21.00 9.02 -53.60
N ILE A 376 -21.99 9.88 -53.36
CA ILE A 376 -23.39 9.49 -53.16
C ILE A 376 -23.97 8.94 -54.48
N GLN A 377 -24.44 7.69 -54.46
CA GLN A 377 -25.09 7.00 -55.59
C GLN A 377 -26.50 6.52 -55.23
N ASN A 378 -27.38 6.38 -56.22
CA ASN A 378 -28.78 5.92 -56.07
C ASN A 378 -28.98 4.47 -56.53
N ASN A 379 -28.17 3.53 -56.04
CA ASN A 379 -28.07 2.16 -56.54
C ASN A 379 -28.42 1.07 -55.50
N VAL A 380 -29.26 1.39 -54.50
CA VAL A 380 -29.75 0.38 -53.55
C VAL A 380 -30.63 -0.64 -54.32
N PRO A 381 -30.38 -1.96 -54.19
CA PRO A 381 -31.01 -2.99 -55.04
C PRO A 381 -32.47 -3.34 -54.72
N GLY A 382 -33.07 -2.77 -53.65
CA GLY A 382 -34.50 -2.92 -53.39
C GLY A 382 -34.98 -4.38 -53.33
N TRP A 383 -35.99 -4.69 -54.16
CA TRP A 383 -36.62 -6.02 -54.20
C TRP A 383 -35.64 -7.13 -54.60
N ASP A 384 -34.65 -6.86 -55.45
CA ASP A 384 -33.68 -7.86 -55.89
C ASP A 384 -32.85 -8.42 -54.72
N PHE A 385 -32.67 -7.62 -53.66
CA PHE A 385 -32.07 -8.05 -52.40
C PHE A 385 -33.13 -8.62 -51.43
N ILE A 386 -34.16 -7.84 -51.12
CA ILE A 386 -35.15 -8.21 -50.09
C ILE A 386 -35.89 -9.50 -50.45
N GLY A 387 -36.20 -9.73 -51.73
CA GLY A 387 -36.90 -10.92 -52.21
C GLY A 387 -36.09 -12.22 -52.08
N LYS A 388 -34.77 -12.14 -51.86
CA LYS A 388 -33.88 -13.29 -51.63
C LYS A 388 -33.77 -13.69 -50.17
N LEU A 389 -34.19 -12.83 -49.24
CA LEU A 389 -34.07 -13.07 -47.81
C LEU A 389 -35.07 -14.12 -47.34
N LYS A 390 -34.63 -14.99 -46.41
CA LYS A 390 -35.44 -16.10 -45.86
C LYS A 390 -35.70 -15.88 -44.36
N PRO A 391 -36.87 -15.37 -43.97
CA PRO A 391 -37.26 -15.28 -42.56
C PRO A 391 -37.38 -16.67 -41.93
N VAL A 392 -36.84 -16.83 -40.73
CA VAL A 392 -36.87 -18.09 -39.97
C VAL A 392 -37.29 -17.83 -38.52
N THR A 393 -37.72 -18.90 -37.84
CA THR A 393 -37.84 -18.92 -36.38
C THR A 393 -36.85 -19.92 -35.80
N TYR A 394 -36.27 -19.61 -34.64
CA TYR A 394 -35.22 -20.42 -34.04
C TYR A 394 -35.16 -20.25 -32.51
N HIS A 395 -34.46 -21.19 -31.87
CA HIS A 395 -34.00 -21.12 -30.49
C HIS A 395 -32.48 -20.96 -30.50
N LEU A 396 -31.93 -20.15 -29.59
CA LEU A 396 -30.47 -20.06 -29.45
C LEU A 396 -29.93 -21.33 -28.78
N ASP A 397 -28.74 -21.76 -29.19
CA ASP A 397 -27.95 -22.76 -28.48
C ASP A 397 -26.75 -22.04 -27.84
N LEU A 398 -26.86 -21.78 -26.54
CA LEU A 398 -25.88 -20.99 -25.80
C LEU A 398 -24.67 -21.84 -25.41
N SER A 399 -24.82 -23.16 -25.40
CA SER A 399 -23.69 -24.09 -25.23
C SER A 399 -22.80 -24.13 -26.47
N ALA A 400 -23.39 -24.09 -27.66
CA ALA A 400 -22.66 -23.94 -28.91
C ALA A 400 -21.95 -22.57 -28.98
N GLU A 401 -22.64 -21.48 -28.62
CA GLU A 401 -22.03 -20.14 -28.57
C GLU A 401 -20.83 -20.09 -27.61
N ALA A 402 -20.99 -20.60 -26.39
CA ALA A 402 -19.92 -20.65 -25.41
C ALA A 402 -18.71 -21.46 -25.90
N SER A 403 -18.96 -22.56 -26.63
CA SER A 403 -17.91 -23.39 -27.21
C SER A 403 -17.14 -22.64 -28.30
N ILE A 404 -17.83 -21.94 -29.19
CA ILE A 404 -17.22 -21.11 -30.26
C ILE A 404 -16.38 -19.99 -29.63
N LYS A 405 -16.95 -19.26 -28.68
CA LYS A 405 -16.27 -18.12 -28.03
C LYS A 405 -15.19 -18.54 -27.02
N GLY A 406 -15.03 -19.84 -26.78
CA GLY A 406 -14.08 -20.38 -25.80
C GLY A 406 -14.37 -19.89 -24.37
N ILE A 407 -15.64 -19.73 -24.02
CA ILE A 407 -16.06 -19.28 -22.69
C ILE A 407 -15.96 -20.46 -21.71
N PRO A 408 -15.14 -20.35 -20.65
CA PRO A 408 -14.99 -21.42 -19.66
C PRO A 408 -16.30 -21.70 -18.91
N ALA A 409 -16.52 -22.95 -18.50
CA ALA A 409 -17.76 -23.38 -17.84
C ALA A 409 -18.02 -22.62 -16.53
N GLU A 410 -16.97 -22.28 -15.79
CA GLU A 410 -17.01 -21.49 -14.57
C GLU A 410 -17.46 -20.04 -14.76
N SER A 411 -17.40 -19.53 -15.99
CA SER A 411 -17.85 -18.17 -16.34
C SER A 411 -19.30 -18.14 -16.85
N ARG A 412 -19.95 -19.30 -16.95
CA ARG A 412 -21.31 -19.46 -17.48
C ARG A 412 -22.35 -19.51 -16.38
N ILE A 413 -23.56 -19.06 -16.72
CA ILE A 413 -24.72 -19.08 -15.81
C ILE A 413 -25.75 -20.03 -16.40
N LEU A 414 -25.61 -21.33 -16.11
CA LEU A 414 -26.38 -22.38 -16.77
C LEU A 414 -27.91 -22.22 -16.61
N GLU A 415 -28.38 -21.68 -15.49
CA GLU A 415 -29.80 -21.44 -15.27
C GLU A 415 -30.35 -20.35 -16.20
N SER A 416 -29.59 -19.28 -16.38
CA SER A 416 -29.97 -18.14 -17.22
C SER A 416 -29.91 -18.52 -18.70
N GLU A 417 -28.94 -19.36 -19.08
CA GLU A 417 -28.86 -19.96 -20.41
C GLU A 417 -30.09 -20.81 -20.72
N LYS A 418 -30.43 -21.77 -19.84
CA LYS A 418 -31.62 -22.63 -20.02
C LYS A 418 -32.92 -21.84 -20.14
N ALA A 419 -33.03 -20.69 -19.47
CA ALA A 419 -34.19 -19.81 -19.60
C ALA A 419 -34.21 -19.12 -20.97
N ALA A 420 -33.06 -18.65 -21.45
CA ALA A 420 -32.92 -17.97 -22.73
C ALA A 420 -33.12 -18.89 -23.94
N GLU A 421 -32.71 -20.16 -23.87
CA GLU A 421 -32.89 -21.15 -24.94
C GLU A 421 -34.37 -21.50 -25.19
N LYS A 422 -35.25 -21.32 -24.19
CA LYS A 422 -36.71 -21.53 -24.34
C LYS A 422 -37.41 -20.45 -25.17
N ILE A 423 -36.76 -19.32 -25.41
CA ILE A 423 -37.35 -18.19 -26.12
C ILE A 423 -37.30 -18.47 -27.63
N THR A 424 -38.47 -18.61 -28.26
CA THR A 424 -38.58 -18.63 -29.73
C THR A 424 -38.34 -17.23 -30.27
N ARG A 425 -37.43 -17.10 -31.23
CA ARG A 425 -37.06 -15.84 -31.87
C ARG A 425 -37.36 -15.92 -33.36
N SER A 426 -37.69 -14.78 -33.97
CA SER A 426 -37.86 -14.64 -35.42
C SER A 426 -36.72 -13.80 -35.97
N GLY A 427 -36.16 -14.18 -37.10
CA GLY A 427 -35.04 -13.44 -37.69
C GLY A 427 -34.59 -13.96 -39.05
N LEU A 428 -33.33 -13.69 -39.37
CA LEU A 428 -32.65 -14.07 -40.60
C LEU A 428 -31.36 -14.81 -40.21
N ILE A 429 -30.92 -15.74 -41.05
CA ILE A 429 -29.61 -16.40 -40.90
C ILE A 429 -28.57 -15.54 -41.60
N ALA A 430 -27.54 -15.09 -40.87
CA ALA A 430 -26.56 -14.14 -41.40
C ALA A 430 -25.82 -14.65 -42.65
N GLN A 431 -25.51 -15.95 -42.68
CA GLN A 431 -24.86 -16.61 -43.82
C GLN A 431 -25.75 -16.66 -45.06
N ASP A 432 -27.07 -16.78 -44.89
CA ASP A 432 -28.03 -16.68 -46.00
C ASP A 432 -28.07 -15.25 -46.56
N VAL A 433 -28.01 -14.24 -45.68
CA VAL A 433 -27.93 -12.83 -46.10
C VAL A 433 -26.62 -12.58 -46.86
N GLU A 434 -25.49 -13.08 -46.37
CA GLU A 434 -24.19 -12.97 -47.06
C GLU A 434 -24.21 -13.65 -48.43
N SER A 435 -24.87 -14.80 -48.55
CA SER A 435 -25.02 -15.49 -49.83
C SER A 435 -25.85 -14.67 -50.81
N ALA A 436 -26.95 -14.06 -50.34
CA ALA A 436 -27.81 -13.21 -51.16
C ALA A 436 -27.11 -11.94 -51.63
N THR A 437 -26.29 -11.30 -50.79
CA THR A 437 -25.54 -10.10 -51.17
C THR A 437 -24.46 -10.40 -52.22
N LYS A 438 -23.75 -11.52 -52.07
CA LYS A 438 -22.76 -11.99 -53.06
C LYS A 438 -23.39 -12.30 -54.41
N GLU A 439 -24.57 -12.90 -54.43
CA GLU A 439 -25.26 -13.26 -55.68
C GLU A 439 -25.59 -12.03 -56.54
N ILE A 440 -25.96 -10.92 -55.91
CA ILE A 440 -26.36 -9.68 -56.60
C ILE A 440 -25.25 -8.62 -56.65
N GLY A 441 -24.06 -8.91 -56.12
CA GLY A 441 -22.94 -7.97 -56.06
C GLY A 441 -23.23 -6.73 -55.19
N TYR A 442 -24.00 -6.88 -54.11
CA TYR A 442 -24.34 -5.78 -53.21
C TYR A 442 -23.43 -5.76 -51.99
N ASP A 443 -22.64 -4.69 -51.83
CA ASP A 443 -21.84 -4.48 -50.63
C ASP A 443 -22.71 -3.93 -49.49
N PHE A 444 -23.26 -4.85 -48.68
CA PHE A 444 -24.21 -4.54 -47.62
C PHE A 444 -23.51 -4.42 -46.27
N ASP A 445 -23.56 -3.23 -45.67
CA ASP A 445 -22.95 -2.88 -44.39
C ASP A 445 -23.68 -3.46 -43.16
N GLY A 446 -24.79 -4.16 -43.37
CA GLY A 446 -25.60 -4.77 -42.31
C GLY A 446 -25.12 -6.13 -41.80
N ILE A 447 -24.10 -6.72 -42.40
CA ILE A 447 -23.60 -8.05 -42.03
C ILE A 447 -22.27 -7.90 -41.30
N TYR A 448 -22.21 -8.44 -40.09
CA TYR A 448 -20.95 -8.62 -39.40
C TYR A 448 -20.42 -10.02 -39.70
N ILE A 449 -19.27 -10.06 -40.40
CA ILE A 449 -18.58 -11.28 -40.78
C ILE A 449 -17.47 -11.56 -39.74
N PRO A 450 -17.40 -12.77 -39.16
CA PRO A 450 -16.35 -13.15 -38.21
C PRO A 450 -14.94 -12.93 -38.77
N GLU A 451 -14.05 -12.31 -37.98
CA GLU A 451 -12.63 -12.14 -38.35
C GLU A 451 -11.79 -13.39 -38.02
N ASN A 452 -12.27 -14.24 -37.12
CA ASN A 452 -11.59 -15.45 -36.67
C ASN A 452 -12.59 -16.54 -36.22
N GLU A 453 -12.09 -17.75 -35.95
CA GLU A 453 -12.91 -18.92 -35.57
C GLU A 453 -13.69 -18.77 -34.26
N LYS A 454 -13.35 -17.79 -33.42
CA LYS A 454 -14.03 -17.53 -32.14
C LYS A 454 -15.07 -16.42 -32.22
N ASP A 455 -15.15 -15.74 -33.36
CA ASP A 455 -16.16 -14.73 -33.63
C ASP A 455 -17.40 -15.37 -34.26
N THR A 456 -18.56 -14.76 -34.01
CA THR A 456 -19.86 -15.21 -34.54
C THR A 456 -20.43 -14.17 -35.47
N TYR A 457 -21.12 -14.61 -36.52
CA TYR A 457 -21.83 -13.71 -37.42
C TYR A 457 -22.85 -12.84 -36.68
N GLY A 458 -23.09 -11.63 -37.18
CA GLY A 458 -24.08 -10.71 -36.65
C GLY A 458 -24.86 -9.99 -37.75
N LEU A 459 -26.04 -9.48 -37.41
CA LEU A 459 -26.89 -8.70 -38.32
C LEU A 459 -27.33 -7.38 -37.68
N GLY A 460 -27.12 -6.28 -38.41
CA GLY A 460 -27.65 -4.96 -38.09
C GLY A 460 -29.06 -4.79 -38.65
N TYR A 461 -30.09 -5.22 -37.93
CA TYR A 461 -31.48 -5.16 -38.42
C TYR A 461 -31.94 -3.77 -38.90
N THR A 462 -31.39 -2.69 -38.34
CA THR A 462 -31.71 -1.32 -38.74
C THR A 462 -31.21 -0.96 -40.14
N THR A 463 -30.18 -1.62 -40.67
CA THR A 463 -29.64 -1.31 -42.01
C THR A 463 -30.54 -1.84 -43.13
N PHE A 464 -31.34 -2.88 -42.86
CA PHE A 464 -32.34 -3.41 -43.81
C PHE A 464 -33.46 -2.42 -44.14
N VAL A 465 -33.65 -1.38 -43.31
CA VAL A 465 -34.67 -0.34 -43.55
C VAL A 465 -34.44 0.35 -44.89
N VAL A 466 -33.19 0.59 -45.31
CA VAL A 466 -32.89 1.30 -46.55
C VAL A 466 -33.29 0.49 -47.79
N PRO A 467 -32.88 -0.79 -47.95
CA PRO A 467 -33.39 -1.64 -49.02
C PRO A 467 -34.91 -1.88 -48.96
N LEU A 468 -35.52 -1.95 -47.77
CA LEU A 468 -36.98 -2.05 -47.63
C LEU A 468 -37.69 -0.81 -48.18
N VAL A 469 -37.20 0.40 -47.87
CA VAL A 469 -37.74 1.64 -48.43
C VAL A 469 -37.68 1.62 -49.96
N LYS A 470 -36.54 1.19 -50.52
CA LYS A 470 -36.37 1.09 -51.98
C LYS A 470 -37.33 0.07 -52.61
N THR A 471 -37.51 -1.08 -51.95
CA THR A 471 -38.46 -2.12 -52.37
C THR A 471 -39.89 -1.58 -52.42
N VAL A 472 -40.32 -0.84 -51.40
CA VAL A 472 -41.67 -0.23 -51.37
C VAL A 472 -41.83 0.80 -52.48
N GLN A 473 -40.79 1.60 -52.77
CA GLN A 473 -40.81 2.55 -53.89
C GLN A 473 -40.99 1.84 -55.24
N GLU A 474 -40.28 0.74 -55.47
CA GLU A 474 -40.36 -0.06 -56.69
C GLU A 474 -41.74 -0.71 -56.85
N GLN A 475 -42.26 -1.33 -55.79
CA GLN A 475 -43.60 -1.92 -55.78
C GLN A 475 -44.68 -0.88 -56.09
N GLN A 476 -44.56 0.34 -55.55
CA GLN A 476 -45.52 1.42 -55.80
C GLN A 476 -45.54 1.84 -57.28
N VAL A 477 -44.40 1.80 -57.98
CA VAL A 477 -44.33 2.06 -59.42
C VAL A 477 -45.03 0.96 -60.20
N ILE A 478 -44.75 -0.31 -59.88
CA ILE A 478 -45.39 -1.47 -60.54
C ILE A 478 -46.91 -1.43 -60.36
N LEU A 479 -47.40 -1.14 -59.15
CA LEU A 479 -48.83 -1.06 -58.86
C LEU A 479 -49.54 0.02 -59.68
N LYS A 480 -48.92 1.21 -59.82
CA LYS A 480 -49.47 2.29 -60.67
C LYS A 480 -49.54 1.86 -62.14
N GLN A 481 -48.52 1.16 -62.63
CA GLN A 481 -48.48 0.67 -64.01
C GLN A 481 -49.54 -0.41 -64.26
N GLN A 482 -49.74 -1.31 -63.30
CA GLN A 482 -50.78 -2.33 -63.36
C GLN A 482 -52.17 -1.70 -63.36
N GLN A 483 -52.43 -0.71 -62.49
CA GLN A 483 -53.71 0.02 -62.45
C GLN A 483 -54.00 0.72 -63.78
N LEU A 484 -53.01 1.38 -64.39
CA LEU A 484 -53.17 2.00 -65.70
C LEU A 484 -53.49 0.96 -66.78
N THR A 485 -52.78 -0.18 -66.74
CA THR A 485 -53.01 -1.28 -67.70
C THR A 485 -54.42 -1.84 -67.57
N ILE A 486 -54.90 -2.06 -66.34
CA ILE A 486 -56.27 -2.49 -66.05
C ILE A 486 -57.28 -1.47 -66.57
N HIS A 487 -57.04 -0.17 -66.37
CA HIS A 487 -57.93 0.88 -66.87
C HIS A 487 -58.03 0.88 -68.41
N ILE A 488 -56.89 0.77 -69.10
CA ILE A 488 -56.85 0.69 -70.57
C ILE A 488 -57.55 -0.58 -71.07
N GLN A 489 -57.36 -1.72 -70.40
CA GLN A 489 -58.04 -2.98 -70.74
C GLN A 489 -59.56 -2.86 -70.56
N GLN A 490 -60.02 -2.21 -69.49
CA GLN A 490 -61.43 -1.98 -69.25
C GLN A 490 -62.06 -1.08 -70.33
N GLN A 491 -61.36 -0.03 -70.76
CA GLN A 491 -61.82 0.82 -71.86
C GLN A 491 -61.97 0.02 -73.16
N LYS A 492 -60.97 -0.79 -73.52
CA LYS A 492 -61.03 -1.66 -74.71
C LYS A 492 -62.13 -2.71 -74.63
N MET A 493 -62.41 -3.26 -73.45
CA MET A 493 -63.54 -4.17 -73.26
C MET A 493 -64.87 -3.47 -73.53
N ASN A 494 -65.08 -2.29 -72.95
CA ASN A 494 -66.32 -1.52 -73.16
C ASN A 494 -66.53 -1.14 -74.64
N GLU A 495 -65.45 -0.81 -75.36
CA GLU A 495 -65.50 -0.57 -76.81
C GLU A 495 -65.93 -1.82 -77.58
N ARG A 496 -65.37 -2.99 -77.25
CA ARG A 496 -65.74 -4.26 -77.90
C ARG A 496 -67.17 -4.68 -77.57
N ASP A 497 -67.63 -4.50 -76.34
CA ASP A 497 -69.01 -4.78 -75.96
C ASP A 497 -69.98 -3.89 -76.76
N THR A 498 -69.62 -2.62 -76.97
CA THR A 498 -70.39 -1.70 -77.82
C THR A 498 -70.43 -2.15 -79.29
N GLU A 499 -69.31 -2.62 -79.83
CA GLU A 499 -69.22 -3.15 -81.20
C GLU A 499 -70.03 -4.44 -81.36
N ILE A 500 -69.99 -5.35 -80.37
CA ILE A 500 -70.79 -6.56 -80.35
C ILE A 500 -72.28 -6.23 -80.33
N ASP A 501 -72.72 -5.28 -79.50
CA ASP A 501 -74.10 -4.80 -79.46
C ASP A 501 -74.57 -4.23 -80.81
N LEU A 502 -73.70 -3.49 -81.49
CA LEU A 502 -73.96 -2.96 -82.84
C LEU A 502 -74.09 -4.08 -83.88
N LEU A 503 -73.23 -5.09 -83.81
CA LEU A 503 -73.28 -6.26 -84.69
C LEU A 503 -74.54 -7.11 -84.43
N LEU A 504 -74.90 -7.34 -83.17
CA LEU A 504 -76.13 -8.05 -82.78
C LEU A 504 -77.37 -7.35 -83.31
N LYS A 505 -77.48 -6.03 -83.12
CA LYS A 505 -78.58 -5.23 -83.70
C LYS A 505 -78.64 -5.34 -85.23
N ARG A 506 -77.48 -5.42 -85.89
CA ARG A 506 -77.42 -5.56 -87.35
C ARG A 506 -77.83 -6.96 -87.82
N ILE A 507 -77.51 -8.00 -87.06
CA ILE A 507 -77.96 -9.37 -87.30
C ILE A 507 -79.49 -9.46 -87.11
N GLU A 508 -80.03 -8.93 -86.01
CA GLU A 508 -81.48 -8.86 -85.77
C GLU A 508 -82.23 -8.11 -86.90
N ALA A 509 -81.65 -7.03 -87.41
CA ALA A 509 -82.20 -6.28 -88.55
C ALA A 509 -82.13 -7.03 -89.89
N LEU A 510 -81.25 -8.03 -90.02
CA LEU A 510 -81.15 -8.90 -91.19
C LEU A 510 -82.10 -10.10 -91.09
N ASP A 511 -82.26 -10.69 -89.91
CA ASP A 511 -83.17 -11.83 -89.66
C ASP A 511 -84.66 -11.45 -89.68
N SER A 512 -84.97 -10.15 -89.61
CA SER A 512 -86.33 -9.59 -89.67
C SER A 512 -86.81 -9.23 -91.10
N LYS A 513 -86.01 -9.54 -92.12
CA LYS A 513 -86.36 -9.44 -93.55
C LYS A 513 -86.50 -10.82 -94.17
#